data_AF-Q7XCP3-F1
#
_entry.id   AF-Q7XCP3-F1
#
_cell.length_a   1.000
_cell.length_b   1.000
_cell.length_c   1.000
_cell.angle_alpha   90.00
_cell.angle_beta   90.00
_cell.angle_gamma   90.00
#
_symmetry.space_group_name_H-M   'P 1'
#
loop_
_entity.id
_entity.type
_entity.pdbx_description
1 polymer ?
#
loop_
_entity_poly.entity_id
_entity_poly.type
_entity_poly.pdbx_seq_one_letter_code
_entity_poly.pdbx_strand_id
1 'polypeptide(L)'
;MPGAAAGDEAAAAAGGRRPTASERRRMYRDLAQSLRCGLRDASAGFSFLRLRGLRALLRALRSAAAADADARLFRHSQALRDLQVVPVLFEHSLRRAQGDAVVTVGQVLGISPAVKLSNPATDSEVALALRVLEGCCLLCRDCAAAAHRYDAVKVLLNILMTRGTLEQKACLDTLLALMVDSSENLMDFKEHEGLDKIGDLVKDTQRDDNVRCSCDLYVLKYIERFNGSGLAKKSLSTTSMFSSDNY
;
A
#
# COMPACT_ATOMS: atom_id res chain seq x y z
N MET A 1 -50.54 21.01 39.84
CA MET A 1 -50.02 20.60 38.53
C MET A 1 -48.54 20.26 38.65
N PRO A 2 -48.15 18.98 38.77
CA PRO A 2 -46.77 18.54 38.67
C PRO A 2 -46.48 18.02 37.25
N GLY A 3 -45.32 18.34 36.68
CA GLY A 3 -44.97 17.92 35.32
C GLY A 3 -43.47 17.91 35.07
N ALA A 4 -42.88 16.73 35.27
CA ALA A 4 -41.74 16.14 34.57
C ALA A 4 -40.55 17.04 34.17
N ALA A 5 -39.49 17.02 34.98
CA ALA A 5 -38.12 17.31 34.56
C ALA A 5 -37.24 16.07 34.83
N ALA A 6 -37.43 15.04 33.99
CA ALA A 6 -36.58 13.84 33.98
C ALA A 6 -36.53 13.34 32.54
N GLY A 7 -35.70 13.99 31.72
CA GLY A 7 -35.64 13.69 30.29
C GLY A 7 -34.33 14.03 29.59
N ASP A 8 -33.49 14.91 30.15
CA ASP A 8 -32.38 15.49 29.37
C ASP A 8 -30.97 14.97 29.68
N GLU A 9 -30.75 14.15 30.70
CA GLU A 9 -29.39 13.64 31.01
C GLU A 9 -29.00 12.38 30.23
N ALA A 10 -29.94 11.69 29.58
CA ALA A 10 -29.65 10.43 28.88
C ALA A 10 -29.19 10.62 27.42
N ALA A 11 -29.39 11.79 26.81
CA ALA A 11 -29.12 12.03 25.39
C ALA A 11 -27.69 12.50 25.07
N ALA A 12 -26.89 12.87 26.08
CA ALA A 12 -25.53 13.40 25.88
C ALA A 12 -24.40 12.34 25.81
N ALA A 13 -24.74 11.04 25.88
CA ALA A 13 -23.77 9.95 25.92
C ALA A 13 -23.44 9.30 24.55
N ALA A 14 -23.83 9.93 23.43
CA ALA A 14 -23.57 9.45 22.08
C ALA A 14 -22.30 10.03 21.43
N GLY A 15 -21.42 10.69 22.21
CA GLY A 15 -20.06 11.00 21.80
C GLY A 15 -19.11 9.94 22.37
N GLY A 16 -18.58 9.06 21.50
CA GLY A 16 -17.78 7.90 21.89
C GLY A 16 -16.78 8.18 23.01
N ARG A 17 -16.96 7.50 24.15
CA ARG A 17 -16.08 7.58 25.32
C ARG A 17 -14.63 7.37 24.88
N ARG A 18 -13.74 8.31 25.22
CA ARG A 18 -12.30 8.12 24.99
C ARG A 18 -11.81 6.91 25.80
N PRO A 19 -11.06 5.99 25.18
CA PRO A 19 -10.57 4.81 25.87
C PRO A 19 -9.61 5.21 27.02
N THR A 20 -9.78 4.51 28.14
CA THR A 20 -8.95 4.63 29.34
C THR A 20 -7.50 4.23 29.06
N ALA A 21 -6.58 4.54 29.98
CA ALA A 21 -5.17 4.17 29.82
C ALA A 21 -4.97 2.64 29.76
N SER A 22 -5.72 1.85 30.53
CA SER A 22 -5.68 0.38 30.51
C SER A 22 -6.23 -0.18 29.20
N GLU A 23 -7.34 0.36 28.69
CA GLU A 23 -7.90 -0.03 27.38
C GLU A 23 -6.92 0.28 26.25
N ARG A 24 -6.28 1.45 26.25
CA ARG A 24 -5.23 1.78 25.25
C ARG A 24 -4.06 0.80 25.27
N ARG A 25 -3.60 0.38 26.45
CA ARG A 25 -2.56 -0.65 26.58
C ARG A 25 -3.01 -2.01 26.06
N ARG A 26 -4.29 -2.37 26.26
CA ARG A 26 -4.86 -3.60 25.71
C ARG A 26 -4.93 -3.53 24.19
N MET A 27 -5.52 -2.47 23.64
CA MET A 27 -5.61 -2.25 22.19
C MET A 27 -4.23 -2.28 21.51
N TYR A 28 -3.22 -1.64 22.10
CA TYR A 28 -1.86 -1.69 21.59
C TYR A 28 -1.28 -3.11 21.58
N ARG A 29 -1.47 -3.88 22.65
CA ARG A 29 -1.01 -5.27 22.72
C ARG A 29 -1.71 -6.14 21.67
N ASP A 30 -3.01 -5.96 21.49
CA ASP A 30 -3.80 -6.72 20.52
C ASP A 30 -3.37 -6.39 19.08
N LEU A 31 -3.15 -5.10 18.77
CA LEU A 31 -2.58 -4.66 17.49
C LEU A 31 -1.17 -5.23 17.27
N ALA A 32 -0.28 -5.06 18.23
CA ALA A 32 1.09 -5.56 18.14
C ALA A 32 1.13 -7.08 17.96
N GLN A 33 0.26 -7.82 18.65
CA GLN A 33 0.15 -9.27 18.47
C GLN A 33 -0.36 -9.64 17.07
N SER A 34 -1.38 -8.93 16.57
CA SER A 34 -1.91 -9.12 15.22
C SER A 34 -0.82 -8.88 14.16
N LEU A 35 -0.05 -7.79 14.30
CA LEU A 35 1.08 -7.49 13.42
C LEU A 35 2.16 -8.57 13.50
N ARG A 36 2.59 -9.02 14.69
CA ARG A 36 3.59 -10.09 14.82
C ARG A 36 3.16 -11.38 14.14
N CYS A 37 1.91 -11.79 14.33
CA CYS A 37 1.36 -12.98 13.68
C CYS A 37 1.34 -12.80 12.15
N GLY A 38 0.86 -11.65 11.68
CA GLY A 38 0.80 -11.33 10.25
C GLY A 38 2.18 -11.28 9.59
N LEU A 39 3.16 -10.64 10.23
CA LEU A 39 4.54 -10.52 9.74
C LEU A 39 5.25 -11.87 9.74
N ARG A 40 5.08 -12.68 10.78
CA ARG A 40 5.63 -14.04 10.83
C ARG A 40 5.15 -14.89 9.66
N ASP A 41 3.84 -14.87 9.41
CA ASP A 41 3.23 -15.60 8.30
C ASP A 41 3.67 -15.01 6.94
N ALA A 42 3.77 -13.68 6.82
CA ALA A 42 4.23 -12.97 5.61
C ALA A 42 5.72 -13.23 5.28
N SER A 43 6.54 -13.51 6.29
CA SER A 43 7.96 -13.87 6.14
C SER A 43 8.19 -15.37 5.88
N ALA A 44 7.13 -16.18 5.81
CA ALA A 44 7.26 -17.62 5.62
C ALA A 44 7.79 -18.00 4.22
N GLY A 45 8.48 -19.14 4.13
CA GLY A 45 8.98 -19.67 2.86
C GLY A 45 7.88 -20.15 1.90
N PHE A 46 6.66 -20.38 2.42
CA PHE A 46 5.53 -20.94 1.68
C PHE A 46 4.52 -19.85 1.29
N SER A 47 4.12 -19.84 0.01
CA SER A 47 3.15 -18.88 -0.57
C SER A 47 1.83 -18.81 0.18
N PHE A 48 1.26 -19.96 0.58
CA PHE A 48 0.01 -20.02 1.34
C PHE A 48 0.10 -19.28 2.68
N LEU A 49 1.20 -19.47 3.43
CA LEU A 49 1.42 -18.77 4.68
C LEU A 49 1.63 -17.27 4.44
N ARG A 50 2.37 -16.89 3.40
CA ARG A 50 2.55 -15.47 3.05
C ARG A 50 1.23 -14.79 2.71
N LEU A 51 0.39 -15.41 1.88
CA LEU A 51 -0.95 -14.91 1.56
C LEU A 51 -1.81 -14.73 2.81
N ARG A 52 -1.80 -15.72 3.71
CA ARG A 52 -2.50 -15.65 5.01
C ARG A 52 -1.98 -14.47 5.84
N GLY A 53 -0.67 -14.30 5.93
CA GLY A 53 -0.02 -13.20 6.63
C GLY A 53 -0.40 -11.83 6.06
N LEU A 54 -0.27 -11.65 4.75
CA LEU A 54 -0.65 -10.41 4.05
C LEU A 54 -2.13 -10.06 4.25
N ARG A 55 -3.03 -11.05 4.18
CA ARG A 55 -4.46 -10.83 4.49
C ARG A 55 -4.69 -10.46 5.95
N ALA A 56 -3.91 -11.00 6.89
CA ALA A 56 -3.98 -10.62 8.30
C ALA A 56 -3.50 -9.18 8.52
N LEU A 57 -2.39 -8.80 7.89
CA LEU A 57 -1.87 -7.44 7.92
C LEU A 57 -2.87 -6.45 7.33
N LEU A 58 -3.45 -6.74 6.16
CA LEU A 58 -4.45 -5.87 5.54
C LEU A 58 -5.69 -5.68 6.42
N ARG A 59 -6.14 -6.73 7.12
CA ARG A 59 -7.23 -6.64 8.11
C ARG A 59 -6.84 -5.77 9.30
N ALA A 60 -5.62 -5.90 9.81
CA ALA A 60 -5.12 -5.07 10.91
C ALA A 60 -5.06 -3.59 10.50
N LEU A 61 -4.58 -3.28 9.29
CA LEU A 61 -4.52 -1.92 8.76
C LEU A 61 -5.93 -1.32 8.57
N ARG A 62 -6.88 -2.09 8.04
CA ARG A 62 -8.28 -1.64 7.92
C ARG A 62 -8.90 -1.34 9.29
N SER A 63 -8.65 -2.18 10.28
CA SER A 63 -9.08 -1.91 11.66
C SER A 63 -8.44 -0.64 12.21
N ALA A 64 -7.15 -0.42 11.94
CA ALA A 64 -6.45 0.78 12.38
C ALA A 64 -6.92 2.06 11.67
N ALA A 65 -7.35 1.96 10.41
CA ALA A 65 -7.88 3.08 9.64
C ALA A 65 -9.30 3.49 10.07
N ALA A 66 -10.08 2.57 10.65
CA ALA A 66 -11.45 2.84 11.06
C ALA A 66 -11.56 3.77 12.28
N ALA A 67 -10.49 3.89 13.08
CA ALA A 67 -10.45 4.75 14.26
C ALA A 67 -9.11 5.51 14.37
N ASP A 68 -9.15 6.84 14.46
CA ASP A 68 -7.94 7.68 14.58
C ASP A 68 -7.02 7.30 15.75
N ALA A 69 -7.60 6.75 16.82
CA ALA A 69 -6.83 6.23 17.95
C ALA A 69 -5.93 5.05 17.55
N ASP A 70 -6.43 4.16 16.70
CA ASP A 70 -5.74 2.96 16.27
C ASP A 70 -4.69 3.27 15.19
N ALA A 71 -4.94 4.28 14.34
CA ALA A 71 -3.93 4.80 13.42
C ALA A 71 -2.66 5.31 14.16
N ARG A 72 -2.84 5.98 15.30
CA ARG A 72 -1.71 6.41 16.16
C ARG A 72 -0.97 5.22 16.78
N LEU A 73 -1.69 4.20 17.24
CA LEU A 73 -1.08 2.97 17.77
C LEU A 73 -0.29 2.24 16.69
N PHE A 74 -0.80 2.17 15.46
CA PHE A 74 -0.09 1.61 14.32
C PHE A 74 1.20 2.40 14.05
N ARG A 75 1.13 3.73 13.94
CA ARG A 75 2.33 4.56 13.74
C ARG A 75 3.40 4.30 14.82
N HIS A 76 3.00 4.22 16.08
CA HIS A 76 3.94 3.92 17.16
C HIS A 76 4.55 2.52 17.06
N SER A 77 3.78 1.53 16.58
CA SER A 77 4.30 0.19 16.35
C SER A 77 5.41 0.15 15.30
N GLN A 78 5.38 1.02 14.28
CA GLN A 78 6.37 1.02 13.19
C GLN A 78 7.76 1.53 13.62
N ALA A 79 7.89 2.10 14.83
CA ALA A 79 9.19 2.41 15.43
C ALA A 79 9.91 1.15 15.98
N LEU A 80 9.18 0.05 16.22
CA LEU A 80 9.73 -1.19 16.74
C LEU A 80 10.12 -2.12 15.59
N ARG A 81 11.38 -2.55 15.55
CA ARG A 81 11.94 -3.39 14.47
C ARG A 81 11.08 -4.63 14.16
N ASP A 82 10.63 -5.32 15.20
CA ASP A 82 9.85 -6.56 15.06
C ASP A 82 8.42 -6.36 14.50
N LEU A 83 7.96 -5.10 14.42
CA LEU A 83 6.62 -4.74 13.97
C LEU A 83 6.63 -3.92 12.67
N GLN A 84 7.81 -3.68 12.08
CA GLN A 84 7.94 -2.95 10.83
C GLN A 84 7.39 -3.77 9.67
N VAL A 85 6.37 -3.22 9.01
CA VAL A 85 5.70 -3.92 7.90
C VAL A 85 6.48 -3.78 6.60
N VAL A 86 6.99 -2.58 6.30
CA VAL A 86 7.61 -2.26 5.01
C VAL A 86 8.80 -3.19 4.67
N PRO A 87 9.78 -3.44 5.57
CA PRO A 87 10.90 -4.34 5.26
C PRO A 87 10.43 -5.74 4.84
N VAL A 88 9.47 -6.32 5.57
CA VAL A 88 8.95 -7.66 5.31
C VAL A 88 8.30 -7.74 3.91
N LEU A 89 7.58 -6.71 3.49
CA LEU A 89 6.98 -6.68 2.15
C LEU A 89 8.05 -6.71 1.05
N PHE A 90 9.10 -5.89 1.16
CA PHE A 90 10.17 -5.82 0.16
C PHE A 90 11.09 -7.04 0.18
N GLU A 91 11.29 -7.67 1.33
CA GLU A 91 12.12 -8.88 1.43
C GLU A 91 11.42 -10.14 0.90
N HIS A 92 10.10 -10.26 1.11
CA HIS A 92 9.38 -11.53 0.90
C HIS A 92 8.32 -11.51 -0.20
N SER A 93 7.82 -10.34 -0.62
CA SER A 93 6.70 -10.28 -1.58
C SER A 93 6.93 -9.32 -2.75
N LEU A 94 7.61 -8.20 -2.53
CA LEU A 94 7.93 -7.18 -3.53
C LEU A 94 9.41 -7.20 -3.94
N ARG A 95 10.14 -8.25 -3.56
CA ARG A 95 11.56 -8.39 -3.87
C ARG A 95 11.76 -8.22 -5.37
N ARG A 96 12.72 -7.37 -5.77
CA ARG A 96 13.18 -7.35 -7.16
C ARG A 96 13.52 -8.79 -7.55
N ALA A 97 13.12 -9.21 -8.74
CA ALA A 97 13.67 -10.39 -9.38
C ALA A 97 15.16 -10.13 -9.72
N GLN A 98 15.98 -9.90 -8.70
CA GLN A 98 17.43 -9.87 -8.81
C GLN A 98 17.88 -11.33 -8.74
N GLY A 99 18.21 -11.88 -9.90
CA GLY A 99 18.84 -13.19 -10.02
C GLY A 99 17.91 -14.30 -9.55
N ASP A 100 17.15 -14.82 -10.50
CA ASP A 100 16.87 -16.25 -10.63
C ASP A 100 17.77 -17.10 -9.72
N ALA A 101 17.29 -17.44 -8.53
CA ALA A 101 17.91 -18.46 -7.72
C ALA A 101 17.54 -19.79 -8.37
N VAL A 102 18.07 -20.04 -9.57
CA VAL A 102 18.15 -21.38 -10.12
C VAL A 102 18.85 -22.19 -9.05
N VAL A 103 18.12 -23.13 -8.46
CA VAL A 103 18.70 -24.07 -7.52
C VAL A 103 19.74 -24.85 -8.30
N THR A 104 21.01 -24.57 -8.04
CA THR A 104 22.10 -25.31 -8.68
C THR A 104 22.10 -26.73 -8.14
N VAL A 105 22.47 -27.71 -8.95
CA VAL A 105 22.52 -29.14 -8.54
C VAL A 105 23.35 -29.33 -7.26
N GLY A 106 24.39 -28.51 -7.04
CA GLY A 106 25.19 -28.49 -5.81
C GLY A 106 24.42 -28.08 -4.54
N GLN A 107 23.35 -27.29 -4.66
CA GLN A 107 22.45 -26.95 -3.55
C GLN A 107 21.45 -28.08 -3.25
N VAL A 108 21.03 -28.84 -4.28
CA VAL A 108 20.19 -30.05 -4.10
C VAL A 108 21.00 -31.18 -3.45
N LEU A 109 22.30 -31.27 -3.77
CA LEU A 109 23.21 -32.28 -3.24
C LEU A 109 23.88 -31.90 -1.89
N GLY A 110 23.53 -30.74 -1.31
CA GLY A 110 24.01 -30.33 0.02
C GLY A 110 25.47 -29.86 0.10
N ILE A 111 26.07 -29.46 -1.03
CA ILE A 111 27.50 -29.10 -1.15
C ILE A 111 27.72 -27.59 -0.92
N SER A 112 26.65 -26.79 -0.98
CA SER A 112 26.65 -25.33 -0.77
C SER A 112 25.71 -24.92 0.38
N PRO A 113 25.96 -23.79 1.07
CA PRO A 113 25.16 -23.38 2.22
C PRO A 113 23.67 -23.25 1.84
N ALA A 114 22.79 -23.66 2.76
CA ALA A 114 21.35 -23.65 2.58
C ALA A 114 20.83 -22.23 2.33
N VAL A 115 20.63 -21.88 1.07
CA VAL A 115 19.84 -20.72 0.69
C VAL A 115 18.41 -21.03 1.11
N LYS A 116 17.76 -20.13 1.88
CA LYS A 116 16.31 -20.23 2.15
C LYS A 116 15.60 -20.26 0.80
N LEU A 117 15.20 -21.46 0.35
CA LEU A 117 14.35 -21.66 -0.80
C LEU A 117 13.03 -20.93 -0.54
N SER A 118 12.90 -19.72 -1.06
CA SER A 118 11.62 -19.01 -1.07
C SER A 118 11.07 -19.10 -2.47
N ASN A 119 9.88 -19.71 -2.60
CA ASN A 119 9.15 -19.67 -3.86
C ASN A 119 8.94 -18.20 -4.27
N PRO A 120 9.10 -17.86 -5.56
CA PRO A 120 8.85 -16.52 -6.05
C PRO A 120 7.42 -16.09 -5.69
N ALA A 121 7.23 -14.79 -5.46
CA ALA A 121 5.92 -14.27 -5.09
C ALA A 121 4.92 -14.46 -6.23
N THR A 122 3.78 -15.07 -5.89
CA THR A 122 2.64 -15.20 -6.80
C THR A 122 2.00 -13.83 -7.05
N ASP A 123 1.28 -13.70 -8.16
CA ASP A 123 0.56 -12.47 -8.53
C ASP A 123 -0.38 -12.00 -7.41
N SER A 124 -1.12 -12.93 -6.78
CA SER A 124 -1.95 -12.65 -5.61
C SER A 124 -1.18 -12.15 -4.38
N GLU A 125 0.04 -12.64 -4.16
CA GLU A 125 0.91 -12.14 -3.08
C GLU A 125 1.36 -10.71 -3.36
N VAL A 126 1.77 -10.42 -4.60
CA VAL A 126 2.21 -9.09 -5.03
C VAL A 126 1.06 -8.09 -4.89
N ALA A 127 -0.13 -8.42 -5.42
CA ALA A 127 -1.30 -7.54 -5.32
C ALA A 127 -1.68 -7.25 -3.86
N LEU A 128 -1.68 -8.26 -2.99
CA LEU A 128 -1.94 -8.05 -1.55
C LEU A 128 -0.84 -7.25 -0.86
N ALA A 129 0.43 -7.51 -1.16
CA ALA A 129 1.55 -6.76 -0.61
C ALA A 129 1.50 -5.29 -1.00
N LEU A 130 1.15 -4.97 -2.24
CA LEU A 130 0.92 -3.60 -2.70
C LEU A 130 -0.21 -2.92 -1.92
N ARG A 131 -1.35 -3.59 -1.73
CA ARG A 131 -2.46 -3.07 -0.90
C ARG A 131 -2.09 -2.87 0.57
N VAL A 132 -1.25 -3.74 1.13
CA VAL A 132 -0.72 -3.56 2.50
C VAL A 132 0.21 -2.35 2.54
N LEU A 133 1.12 -2.21 1.57
CA LEU A 133 2.03 -1.07 1.47
C LEU A 133 1.28 0.25 1.33
N GLU A 134 0.26 0.29 0.46
CA GLU A 134 -0.64 1.44 0.29
C GLU A 134 -1.23 1.86 1.64
N GLY A 135 -1.85 0.92 2.37
CA GLY A 135 -2.43 1.19 3.69
C GLY A 135 -1.40 1.65 4.72
N CYS A 136 -0.19 1.10 4.70
CA CYS A 136 0.90 1.53 5.57
C CYS A 136 1.30 2.99 5.31
N CYS A 137 1.46 3.39 4.04
CA CYS A 137 1.83 4.75 3.66
C CYS A 137 0.74 5.77 4.00
N LEU A 138 -0.53 5.39 3.84
CA LEU A 138 -1.67 6.26 4.21
C LEU A 138 -1.80 6.48 5.72
N LEU A 139 -1.42 5.49 6.54
CA LEU A 139 -1.53 5.59 8.01
C LEU A 139 -0.27 6.20 8.66
N CYS A 140 0.89 6.01 8.05
CA CYS A 140 2.19 6.37 8.63
C CYS A 140 3.15 6.89 7.55
N ARG A 141 3.48 8.18 7.64
CA ARG A 141 4.46 8.85 6.75
C ARG A 141 5.84 8.19 6.81
N ASP A 142 6.25 7.69 7.98
CA ASP A 142 7.54 7.01 8.14
C ASP A 142 7.61 5.70 7.32
N CYS A 143 6.46 5.08 6.99
CA CYS A 143 6.42 3.93 6.09
C CYS A 143 6.81 4.32 4.66
N ALA A 144 6.42 5.50 4.17
CA ALA A 144 6.82 5.98 2.84
C ALA A 144 8.34 6.25 2.78
N ALA A 145 8.91 6.83 3.84
CA ALA A 145 10.36 7.02 3.97
C ALA A 145 11.12 5.69 4.16
N ALA A 146 10.52 4.71 4.84
CA ALA A 146 11.06 3.35 4.91
C ALA A 146 11.06 2.69 3.52
N ALA A 147 10.00 2.88 2.72
CA ALA A 147 9.88 2.31 1.39
C ALA A 147 10.87 2.93 0.40
N HIS A 148 11.16 4.24 0.50
CA HIS A 148 12.18 4.91 -0.30
C HIS A 148 13.54 4.19 -0.23
N ARG A 149 13.94 3.72 0.96
CA ARG A 149 15.19 2.95 1.18
C ARG A 149 15.28 1.62 0.41
N TYR A 150 14.17 1.13 -0.13
CA TYR A 150 14.09 -0.07 -0.95
C TYR A 150 13.90 0.24 -2.44
N ASP A 151 14.16 1.48 -2.87
CA ASP A 151 13.85 1.98 -4.21
C ASP A 151 12.41 1.69 -4.62
N ALA A 152 11.45 1.89 -3.70
CA ALA A 152 10.07 1.44 -3.87
C ALA A 152 9.46 1.88 -5.20
N VAL A 153 9.68 3.14 -5.59
CA VAL A 153 9.17 3.70 -6.84
C VAL A 153 9.62 2.88 -8.05
N LYS A 154 10.93 2.58 -8.15
CA LYS A 154 11.47 1.75 -9.24
C LYS A 154 10.92 0.32 -9.20
N VAL A 155 10.78 -0.26 -8.02
CA VAL A 155 10.19 -1.61 -7.86
C VAL A 155 8.75 -1.63 -8.36
N LEU A 156 7.95 -0.64 -7.98
CA LEU A 156 6.55 -0.53 -8.36
C LEU A 156 6.40 -0.27 -9.86
N LEU A 157 7.20 0.63 -10.44
CA LEU A 157 7.20 0.84 -11.90
C LEU A 157 7.54 -0.45 -12.66
N ASN A 158 8.49 -1.26 -12.17
CA ASN A 158 8.78 -2.55 -12.77
C ASN A 158 7.60 -3.52 -12.68
N ILE A 159 6.92 -3.58 -11.52
CA ILE A 159 5.71 -4.41 -11.34
C ILE A 159 4.61 -3.95 -12.31
N LEU A 160 4.38 -2.64 -12.43
CA LEU A 160 3.40 -2.06 -13.35
C LEU A 160 3.67 -2.47 -14.81
N MET A 161 4.94 -2.54 -15.21
CA MET A 161 5.31 -2.90 -16.58
C MET A 161 5.24 -4.40 -16.87
N THR A 162 5.49 -5.25 -15.87
CA THR A 162 5.75 -6.68 -16.07
C THR A 162 4.64 -7.62 -15.60
N ARG A 163 3.78 -7.19 -14.67
CA ARG A 163 2.75 -8.05 -14.05
C ARG A 163 1.36 -7.84 -14.64
N GLY A 164 0.40 -8.65 -14.19
CA GLY A 164 -0.98 -8.66 -14.66
C GLY A 164 -1.83 -7.48 -14.19
N THR A 165 -3.07 -7.45 -14.67
CA THR A 165 -4.01 -6.32 -14.50
C THR A 165 -4.32 -6.02 -13.03
N LEU A 166 -4.41 -7.05 -12.18
CA LEU A 166 -4.68 -6.91 -10.76
C LEU A 166 -3.52 -6.22 -10.03
N GLU A 167 -2.28 -6.62 -10.31
CA GLU A 167 -1.08 -6.06 -9.72
C GLU A 167 -0.85 -4.64 -10.24
N GLN A 168 -1.13 -4.38 -11.51
CA GLN A 168 -1.03 -3.05 -12.12
C GLN A 168 -1.96 -2.05 -11.43
N LYS A 169 -3.25 -2.39 -11.27
CA LYS A 169 -4.19 -1.58 -10.51
C LYS A 169 -3.74 -1.41 -9.06
N ALA A 170 -3.27 -2.50 -8.45
CA ALA A 170 -2.75 -2.45 -7.09
C ALA A 170 -1.55 -1.48 -6.98
N CYS A 171 -0.71 -1.45 -8.00
CA CYS A 171 0.50 -0.67 -8.07
C CYS A 171 0.21 0.83 -8.23
N LEU A 172 -0.75 1.20 -9.08
CA LEU A 172 -1.12 2.59 -9.33
C LEU A 172 -1.58 3.30 -8.04
N ASP A 173 -2.51 2.73 -7.26
CA ASP A 173 -2.89 3.42 -6.01
C ASP A 173 -1.76 3.41 -4.97
N THR A 174 -0.89 2.38 -4.98
CA THR A 174 0.27 2.34 -4.07
C THR A 174 1.30 3.42 -4.42
N LEU A 175 1.54 3.68 -5.71
CA LEU A 175 2.39 4.78 -6.17
C LEU A 175 1.86 6.13 -5.68
N LEU A 176 0.55 6.38 -5.80
CA LEU A 176 -0.06 7.59 -5.23
C LEU A 176 0.21 7.67 -3.74
N ALA A 177 -0.09 6.61 -2.97
CA ALA A 177 0.10 6.59 -1.53
C ALA A 177 1.58 6.79 -1.10
N LEU A 178 2.55 6.30 -1.88
CA LEU A 178 3.98 6.48 -1.61
C LEU A 178 4.46 7.92 -1.79
N MET A 179 3.89 8.63 -2.76
CA MET A 179 4.27 10.02 -3.07
C MET A 179 3.55 11.02 -2.16
N VAL A 180 2.43 10.63 -1.55
CA VAL A 180 1.71 11.47 -0.59
C VAL A 180 2.62 11.77 0.59
N ASP A 181 2.84 13.05 0.84
CA ASP A 181 3.68 13.57 1.93
C ASP A 181 5.15 13.11 1.88
N SER A 182 5.63 12.55 0.76
CA SER A 182 7.03 12.15 0.54
C SER A 182 7.60 12.81 -0.71
N SER A 183 8.38 13.87 -0.51
CA SER A 183 9.09 14.54 -1.61
C SER A 183 10.14 13.66 -2.25
N GLU A 184 10.82 12.81 -1.48
CA GLU A 184 11.86 11.88 -1.97
C GLU A 184 11.26 10.90 -2.99
N ASN A 185 10.18 10.20 -2.63
CA ASN A 185 9.49 9.30 -3.55
C ASN A 185 8.91 10.02 -4.77
N LEU A 186 8.44 11.27 -4.62
CA LEU A 186 7.95 12.06 -5.75
C LEU A 186 9.09 12.45 -6.72
N MET A 187 10.28 12.75 -6.20
CA MET A 187 11.45 13.03 -7.03
C MET A 187 11.92 11.78 -7.76
N ASP A 188 12.04 10.64 -7.07
CA ASP A 188 12.36 9.35 -7.70
C ASP A 188 11.38 8.99 -8.82
N PHE A 189 10.09 9.29 -8.64
CA PHE A 189 9.07 9.02 -9.65
C PHE A 189 9.27 9.85 -10.91
N LYS A 190 9.70 11.10 -10.76
CA LYS A 190 10.05 11.96 -11.90
C LYS A 190 11.35 11.52 -12.55
N GLU A 191 12.38 11.19 -11.76
CA GLU A 191 13.68 10.70 -12.26
C GLU A 191 13.56 9.38 -13.02
N HIS A 192 12.60 8.54 -12.64
CA HIS A 192 12.30 7.30 -13.35
C HIS A 192 11.29 7.47 -14.49
N GLU A 193 10.97 8.70 -14.90
CA GLU A 193 10.05 9.01 -16.00
C GLU A 193 8.70 8.30 -15.81
N GLY A 194 8.21 8.26 -14.57
CA GLY A 194 7.05 7.46 -14.18
C GLY A 194 5.78 7.84 -14.92
N LEU A 195 5.60 9.14 -15.24
CA LEU A 195 4.47 9.60 -16.04
C LEU A 195 4.57 9.17 -17.50
N ASP A 196 5.75 9.25 -18.12
CA ASP A 196 5.93 8.87 -19.52
C ASP A 196 5.67 7.37 -19.70
N LYS A 197 6.23 6.57 -18.79
CA LYS A 197 5.96 5.15 -18.64
C LYS A 197 4.47 4.82 -18.55
N ILE A 198 3.73 5.53 -17.70
CA ILE A 198 2.27 5.33 -17.59
C ILE A 198 1.55 5.81 -18.84
N GLY A 199 2.01 6.91 -19.46
CA GLY A 199 1.48 7.42 -20.71
C GLY A 199 1.63 6.43 -21.86
N ASP A 200 2.73 5.69 -21.92
CA ASP A 200 2.94 4.62 -22.91
C ASP A 200 1.94 3.48 -22.71
N LEU A 201 1.62 3.13 -21.46
CA LEU A 201 0.59 2.13 -21.15
C LEU A 201 -0.82 2.55 -21.58
N VAL A 202 -1.15 3.83 -21.47
CA VAL A 202 -2.45 4.38 -21.93
C VAL A 202 -2.58 4.30 -23.45
N LYS A 203 -1.48 4.61 -24.16
CA LYS A 203 -1.42 4.64 -25.63
C LYS A 203 -1.37 3.25 -26.26
N ASP A 204 -0.96 2.23 -25.51
CA ASP A 204 -0.88 0.86 -25.99
C ASP A 204 -2.28 0.27 -26.25
N THR A 205 -2.69 0.28 -27.52
CA THR A 205 -4.00 -0.22 -27.97
C THR A 205 -4.13 -1.74 -27.89
N GLN A 206 -3.04 -2.47 -27.65
CA GLN A 206 -3.06 -3.93 -27.51
C GLN A 206 -3.30 -4.39 -26.07
N ARG A 207 -3.32 -3.47 -25.10
CA ARG A 207 -3.59 -3.76 -23.70
C ARG A 207 -5.07 -3.73 -23.37
N ASP A 208 -5.41 -4.42 -22.29
CA ASP A 208 -6.74 -4.44 -21.70
C ASP A 208 -7.23 -3.01 -21.39
N ASP A 209 -8.40 -2.65 -21.91
CA ASP A 209 -9.02 -1.33 -21.72
C ASP A 209 -9.21 -0.97 -20.24
N ASN A 210 -9.39 -1.95 -19.37
CA ASN A 210 -9.50 -1.73 -17.93
C ASN A 210 -8.17 -1.23 -17.32
N VAL A 211 -7.03 -1.68 -17.85
CA VAL A 211 -5.69 -1.20 -17.44
C VAL A 211 -5.48 0.22 -17.94
N ARG A 212 -5.83 0.48 -19.20
CA ARG A 212 -5.70 1.81 -19.81
C ARG A 212 -6.54 2.85 -19.05
N CYS A 213 -7.81 2.53 -18.79
CA CYS A 213 -8.71 3.36 -17.99
C CYS A 213 -8.20 3.57 -16.54
N SER A 214 -7.61 2.54 -15.93
CA SER A 214 -6.99 2.69 -14.60
C SER A 214 -5.78 3.62 -14.63
N CYS A 215 -4.98 3.60 -15.70
CA CYS A 215 -3.84 4.50 -15.90
C CYS A 215 -4.31 5.95 -16.14
N ASP A 216 -5.36 6.16 -16.95
CA ASP A 216 -5.95 7.48 -17.17
C ASP A 216 -6.46 8.09 -15.85
N LEU A 217 -7.20 7.30 -15.06
CA LEU A 217 -7.66 7.74 -13.76
C LEU A 217 -6.49 8.06 -12.81
N TYR A 218 -5.40 7.30 -12.87
CA TYR A 218 -4.20 7.58 -12.11
C TYR A 218 -3.60 8.94 -12.50
N VAL A 219 -3.46 9.23 -13.80
CA VAL A 219 -2.88 10.51 -14.28
C VAL A 219 -3.70 11.69 -13.80
N LEU A 220 -5.04 11.59 -13.84
CA LEU A 220 -5.92 12.64 -13.32
C LEU A 220 -5.71 12.87 -11.81
N LYS A 221 -5.70 11.80 -11.02
CA LYS A 221 -5.42 11.87 -9.57
C LYS A 221 -4.05 12.45 -9.27
N TYR A 222 -3.04 12.09 -10.08
CA TYR A 222 -1.68 12.62 -9.93
C TYR A 222 -1.64 14.13 -10.19
N ILE A 223 -2.28 14.60 -11.26
CA ILE A 223 -2.32 16.03 -11.61
C ILE A 223 -3.00 16.82 -10.50
N GLU A 224 -4.19 16.38 -10.06
CA GLU A 224 -4.94 17.03 -8.98
C GLU A 224 -4.10 17.17 -7.71
N ARG A 225 -3.33 16.14 -7.37
CA ARG A 225 -2.65 16.05 -6.07
C ARG A 225 -1.24 16.65 -6.06
N PHE A 226 -0.51 16.57 -7.17
CA PHE A 226 0.93 16.91 -7.21
C PHE A 226 1.28 18.05 -8.18
N ASN A 227 0.37 18.44 -9.08
CA ASN A 227 0.59 19.55 -10.01
C ASN A 227 -0.01 20.88 -9.48
N GLY A 228 -0.57 20.87 -8.27
CA GLY A 228 -1.29 21.98 -7.63
C GLY A 228 -0.47 23.19 -7.17
N SER A 229 0.86 23.19 -7.34
CA SER A 229 1.71 24.36 -7.05
C SER A 229 2.05 25.21 -8.28
N GLY A 230 1.18 25.20 -9.31
CA GLY A 230 1.37 26.04 -10.51
C GLY A 230 0.11 26.45 -11.28
N LEU A 231 -1.09 25.96 -10.93
CA LEU A 231 -2.32 26.28 -11.68
C LEU A 231 -3.55 26.44 -10.76
N ALA A 232 -3.43 27.27 -9.72
CA ALA A 232 -4.59 28.02 -9.29
C ALA A 232 -4.77 29.18 -10.29
N LYS A 233 -5.88 29.15 -11.03
CA LYS A 233 -6.34 30.15 -12.03
C LYS A 233 -5.73 30.00 -13.43
N LYS A 234 -6.15 28.98 -14.16
CA LYS A 234 -6.73 29.20 -15.50
C LYS A 234 -7.78 28.13 -15.72
N SER A 235 -8.98 28.58 -16.04
CA SER A 235 -10.13 27.76 -16.40
C SER A 235 -9.70 26.63 -17.33
N LEU A 236 -9.67 25.40 -16.83
CA LEU A 236 -9.75 24.25 -17.70
C LEU A 236 -11.23 24.11 -18.03
N SER A 237 -11.56 24.76 -19.16
CA SER A 237 -12.77 24.53 -19.91
C SER A 237 -13.00 23.03 -20.02
N THR A 238 -14.13 22.58 -19.49
CA THR A 238 -14.71 21.28 -19.70
C THR A 238 -15.11 21.17 -21.19
N THR A 239 -14.15 21.09 -22.11
CA THR A 239 -14.41 20.89 -23.54
C THR A 239 -13.12 20.39 -24.21
N SER A 240 -12.92 19.06 -24.25
CA SER A 240 -12.17 18.33 -25.32
C SER A 240 -11.86 16.85 -25.03
N MET A 241 -12.64 16.16 -24.19
CA MET A 241 -12.61 14.67 -24.17
C MET A 241 -13.98 14.00 -24.36
N PHE A 242 -14.98 14.78 -24.82
CA PHE A 242 -16.19 14.26 -25.42
C PHE A 242 -16.47 15.08 -26.68
N SER A 243 -15.83 14.71 -27.78
CA SER A 243 -16.41 14.86 -29.12
C SER A 243 -15.50 14.13 -30.10
N SER A 244 -15.93 12.93 -30.48
CA SER A 244 -16.12 12.58 -31.89
C SER A 244 -16.98 11.32 -31.91
N ASP A 245 -18.30 11.53 -31.95
CA ASP A 245 -19.19 10.66 -32.70
C ASP A 245 -18.70 10.59 -34.15
N ASN A 246 -18.50 9.38 -34.69
CA ASN A 246 -19.01 8.95 -35.99
C ASN A 246 -18.38 7.59 -36.39
N TYR A 247 -19.29 6.61 -36.61
CA TYR A 247 -19.14 5.22 -37.08
C TYR A 247 -18.69 4.15 -36.07
#